data_AF-A0A4Q2RV46-F1
#
_entry.id   AF-A0A4Q2RV46-F1
#
_cell.length_a   1.000
_cell.length_b   1.000
_cell.length_c   1.000
_cell.angle_alpha   90.00
_cell.angle_beta   90.00
_cell.angle_gamma   90.00
#
_symmetry.space_group_name_H-M   'P 1'
#
loop_
_entity.id
_entity.type
_entity.pdbx_description
1 polymer ?
#
loop_
_entity_poly.entity_id
_entity_poly.type
_entity_poly.pdbx_seq_one_letter_code
_entity_poly.pdbx_strand_id
1 'polypeptide(L)'
;MRANLHVNLHRPARLAVVAAVVVAFCATLLTGGSADAAPRGKDGLTGYAFDARCAPTQEQMDAWLTSSPFWGVGVYIGGSTASCRTTETDPGQPHLDATWVSRQRSAGWRVLPIWVGPQAACSAYGDLIDPNPAGEYAAADARGRAEATAAVARARELGVASRTTLWYDLEGGFDVADEDCRRSALRFLSGWTEALHDLRYRSGVYSSISAGIHVLDNADNLSPGSYAMPDQVWFAWDNNRADVDVDPRWVRKDSWEGERVHQYQLHTAATYGGVPLTIDRNFLELDAGSQAPRTLLACGRTDLDLRSYPRLRTGRSGDAVKALQCLLRKHAGYRARLDGRYDAQVARAVTKFQRRHDLERTGRTDPATWTALFARGSKPLMKVGSSGDAALRLQRALRASGPRSVKVTGVVTDRTTRAVARYQRRLGLDATGVVTTDTWKALQTGAH
;
A
#
# COMPACT_ATOMS: atom_id res chain seq x y z
N MET A 1 32.94 -88.08 32.46
CA MET A 1 34.08 -88.91 32.01
C MET A 1 34.98 -88.04 31.13
N ARG A 2 36.28 -87.98 31.49
CA ARG A 2 37.51 -87.58 30.75
C ARG A 2 37.30 -86.89 29.38
N ALA A 3 37.64 -85.62 29.18
CA ALA A 3 38.97 -84.96 29.13
C ALA A 3 39.72 -85.10 27.78
N ASN A 4 40.04 -83.93 27.19
CA ASN A 4 41.26 -83.51 26.45
C ASN A 4 40.93 -82.79 25.11
N LEU A 5 41.04 -81.45 25.00
CA LEU A 5 42.22 -80.57 24.89
C LEU A 5 43.10 -80.79 23.63
N HIS A 6 43.06 -79.86 22.67
CA HIS A 6 44.13 -78.85 22.41
C HIS A 6 43.81 -78.05 21.12
N VAL A 7 43.54 -76.74 21.21
CA VAL A 7 44.44 -75.55 21.10
C VAL A 7 44.56 -74.97 19.68
N ASN A 8 43.83 -73.85 19.54
CA ASN A 8 44.10 -72.57 18.86
C ASN A 8 45.38 -72.38 18.02
N LEU A 9 45.20 -71.70 16.87
CA LEU A 9 45.95 -70.49 16.56
C LEU A 9 45.13 -69.50 15.70
N HIS A 10 45.27 -68.23 16.05
CA HIS A 10 44.44 -67.07 15.74
C HIS A 10 44.49 -66.55 14.29
N ARG A 11 43.44 -65.83 13.86
CA ARG A 11 43.46 -64.37 13.50
C ARG A 11 42.05 -63.81 13.20
N PRO A 12 41.84 -62.48 13.20
CA PRO A 12 40.79 -61.83 13.98
C PRO A 12 39.51 -61.49 13.22
N ALA A 13 38.40 -61.43 13.96
CA ALA A 13 37.12 -60.89 13.54
C ALA A 13 37.18 -59.37 13.33
N ARG A 14 36.69 -58.90 12.18
CA ARG A 14 36.22 -57.53 11.99
C ARG A 14 34.69 -57.57 11.91
N LEU A 15 34.04 -56.83 12.80
CA LEU A 15 32.60 -56.56 12.80
C LEU A 15 32.19 -55.94 11.45
N ALA A 16 31.23 -56.55 10.77
CA ALA A 16 30.45 -55.88 9.73
C ALA A 16 29.14 -55.40 10.36
N VAL A 17 28.98 -54.08 10.49
CA VAL A 17 27.70 -53.43 10.76
C VAL A 17 26.95 -53.37 9.42
N VAL A 18 25.85 -54.11 9.31
CA VAL A 18 24.93 -54.01 8.17
C VAL A 18 24.01 -52.80 8.43
N ALA A 19 24.24 -51.71 7.70
CA ALA A 19 23.30 -50.60 7.62
C ALA A 19 22.24 -50.94 6.55
N ALA A 20 21.00 -51.15 6.98
CA ALA A 20 19.87 -51.31 6.08
C ALA A 20 19.51 -49.96 5.46
N VAL A 21 19.78 -49.79 4.17
CA VAL A 21 19.28 -48.65 3.38
C VAL A 21 17.88 -48.99 2.90
N VAL A 22 16.86 -48.43 3.55
CA VAL A 22 15.49 -48.41 3.02
C VAL A 22 15.42 -47.25 2.03
N VAL A 23 15.50 -47.56 0.73
CA VAL A 23 15.16 -46.59 -0.32
C VAL A 23 13.64 -46.54 -0.43
N ALA A 24 13.02 -45.57 0.24
CA ALA A 24 11.63 -45.22 0.00
C ALA A 24 11.53 -44.46 -1.33
N PHE A 25 11.11 -45.15 -2.39
CA PHE A 25 10.69 -44.52 -3.64
C PHE A 25 9.34 -43.81 -3.41
N CYS A 26 9.37 -42.57 -2.93
CA CYS A 26 8.23 -41.67 -3.05
C CYS A 26 8.18 -41.16 -4.49
N ALA A 27 7.42 -41.84 -5.34
CA ALA A 27 6.93 -41.25 -6.58
C ALA A 27 5.92 -40.14 -6.20
N THR A 28 6.41 -38.93 -5.95
CA THR A 28 5.57 -37.74 -5.97
C THR A 28 5.10 -37.54 -7.40
N LEU A 29 3.83 -37.88 -7.65
CA LEU A 29 3.05 -37.28 -8.72
C LEU A 29 3.12 -35.76 -8.51
N LEU A 30 3.94 -35.09 -9.31
CA LEU A 30 3.86 -33.65 -9.48
C LEU A 30 2.56 -33.38 -10.25
N THR A 31 1.44 -33.33 -9.52
CA THR A 31 0.28 -32.58 -10.00
C THR A 31 0.75 -31.14 -10.09
N GLY A 32 0.93 -30.63 -11.31
CA GLY A 32 1.09 -29.22 -11.58
C GLY A 32 -0.16 -28.47 -11.12
N GLY A 33 -0.22 -28.17 -9.83
CA GLY A 33 -1.09 -27.15 -9.30
C GLY A 33 -0.44 -25.83 -9.60
N SER A 34 -1.08 -25.00 -10.42
CA SER A 34 -0.73 -23.58 -10.56
C SER A 34 -0.49 -23.01 -9.17
N ALA A 35 0.68 -22.39 -8.95
CA ALA A 35 0.94 -21.69 -7.71
C ALA A 35 -0.13 -20.60 -7.57
N ASP A 36 -1.07 -20.79 -6.64
CA ASP A 36 -2.09 -19.78 -6.36
C ASP A 36 -1.39 -18.46 -6.02
N ALA A 37 -1.88 -17.38 -6.64
CA ALA A 37 -1.45 -16.01 -6.38
C ALA A 37 -1.35 -15.77 -4.87
N ALA A 38 -0.28 -15.10 -4.43
CA ALA A 38 -0.13 -14.80 -3.01
C ALA A 38 -1.35 -13.98 -2.54
N PRO A 39 -1.99 -14.36 -1.41
CA PRO A 39 -3.22 -13.73 -0.98
C PRO A 39 -3.02 -12.23 -0.77
N ARG A 40 -4.05 -11.43 -1.12
CA ARG A 40 -4.09 -9.97 -0.95
C ARG A 40 -3.57 -9.54 0.42
N GLY A 41 -2.81 -8.45 0.44
CA GLY A 41 -2.36 -7.80 1.65
C GLY A 41 -3.55 -7.35 2.51
N LYS A 42 -3.38 -7.33 3.83
CA LYS A 42 -4.40 -6.79 4.76
C LYS A 42 -4.37 -5.25 4.85
N ASP A 43 -3.46 -4.63 4.13
CA ASP A 43 -3.02 -3.24 4.29
C ASP A 43 -3.33 -2.40 3.04
N GLY A 44 -4.45 -2.71 2.38
CA GLY A 44 -4.89 -2.07 1.15
C GLY A 44 -4.97 -0.56 1.23
N LEU A 45 -4.67 0.08 0.10
CA LEU A 45 -4.50 1.52 0.01
C LEU A 45 -5.09 2.02 -1.31
N THR A 46 -5.94 3.03 -1.20
CA THR A 46 -6.36 3.89 -2.30
C THR A 46 -5.79 5.27 -2.07
N GLY A 47 -4.93 5.77 -2.95
CA GLY A 47 -4.37 7.11 -2.78
C GLY A 47 -3.22 7.42 -3.70
N TYR A 48 -2.50 8.49 -3.37
CA TYR A 48 -1.45 9.00 -4.23
C TYR A 48 -0.13 8.28 -4.00
N ALA A 49 0.58 8.05 -5.10
CA ALA A 49 1.98 7.67 -5.12
C ALA A 49 2.73 8.58 -6.11
N PHE A 50 4.04 8.56 -6.05
CA PHE A 50 4.88 9.13 -7.10
C PHE A 50 6.02 8.17 -7.38
N ASP A 51 6.67 8.32 -8.51
CA ASP A 51 7.99 7.76 -8.72
C ASP A 51 8.91 8.87 -9.21
N ALA A 52 10.19 8.67 -8.98
CA ALA A 52 11.23 9.59 -9.40
C ALA A 52 12.32 8.76 -10.04
N ARG A 53 13.05 9.38 -10.97
CA ARG A 53 14.17 8.73 -11.66
C ARG A 53 15.09 8.02 -10.65
N CYS A 54 15.60 8.77 -9.67
CA CYS A 54 16.41 8.22 -8.58
C CYS A 54 15.69 8.31 -7.23
N ALA A 55 16.05 7.42 -6.30
CA ALA A 55 15.59 7.40 -4.92
C ALA A 55 15.85 8.78 -4.29
N PRO A 56 14.82 9.47 -3.76
CA PRO A 56 14.98 10.79 -3.17
C PRO A 56 15.91 10.80 -1.95
N THR A 57 16.49 11.97 -1.64
CA THR A 57 17.24 12.19 -0.41
C THR A 57 16.34 12.01 0.81
N GLN A 58 16.95 11.81 1.97
CA GLN A 58 16.16 11.71 3.19
C GLN A 58 15.43 13.02 3.56
N GLU A 59 16.04 14.17 3.28
CA GLU A 59 15.41 15.48 3.48
C GLU A 59 14.13 15.60 2.65
N GLN A 60 14.19 15.19 1.37
CA GLN A 60 13.03 15.14 0.49
C GLN A 60 11.95 14.23 1.06
N MET A 61 12.31 13.00 1.45
CA MET A 61 11.35 12.03 1.99
C MET A 61 10.68 12.52 3.29
N ASP A 62 11.43 13.14 4.20
CA ASP A 62 10.91 13.64 5.48
C ASP A 62 9.98 14.84 5.27
N ALA A 63 10.38 15.81 4.43
CA ALA A 63 9.56 16.98 4.11
C ALA A 63 8.27 16.57 3.40
N TRP A 64 8.37 15.72 2.38
CA TRP A 64 7.23 15.30 1.57
C TRP A 64 6.24 14.42 2.33
N LEU A 65 6.70 13.62 3.29
CA LEU A 65 5.82 12.74 4.07
C LEU A 65 4.71 13.52 4.77
N THR A 66 5.04 14.70 5.29
CA THR A 66 4.15 15.53 6.11
C THR A 66 3.48 16.69 5.36
N SER A 67 3.91 16.96 4.12
CA SER A 67 3.42 18.10 3.34
C SER A 67 2.80 17.74 1.98
N SER A 68 3.03 16.52 1.48
CA SER A 68 2.49 16.01 0.22
C SER A 68 1.33 15.02 0.41
N PRO A 69 0.49 14.79 -0.61
CA PRO A 69 -0.59 13.82 -0.53
C PRO A 69 -0.13 12.36 -0.68
N PHE A 70 1.14 12.12 -1.04
CA PHE A 70 1.64 10.81 -1.47
C PHE A 70 1.92 9.86 -0.31
N TRP A 71 1.36 8.65 -0.34
CA TRP A 71 1.78 7.54 0.51
C TRP A 71 2.77 6.61 -0.17
N GLY A 72 2.68 6.48 -1.50
CA GLY A 72 3.54 5.60 -2.28
C GLY A 72 4.74 6.30 -2.90
N VAL A 73 5.84 5.57 -3.02
CA VAL A 73 7.06 5.97 -3.73
C VAL A 73 7.56 4.80 -4.58
N GLY A 74 7.56 4.95 -5.90
CA GLY A 74 8.21 4.05 -6.85
C GLY A 74 9.72 4.25 -6.84
N VAL A 75 10.47 3.15 -6.79
CA VAL A 75 11.92 3.16 -6.71
C VAL A 75 12.50 2.06 -7.58
N TYR A 76 13.32 2.44 -8.57
CA TYR A 76 14.05 1.49 -9.40
C TYR A 76 15.15 0.81 -8.59
N ILE A 77 14.98 -0.49 -8.32
CA ILE A 77 15.92 -1.27 -7.51
C ILE A 77 17.01 -1.95 -8.33
N GLY A 78 16.85 -2.05 -9.66
CA GLY A 78 17.83 -2.63 -10.56
C GLY A 78 17.29 -2.88 -11.97
N GLY A 79 17.99 -3.72 -12.73
CA GLY A 79 17.69 -4.06 -14.12
C GLY A 79 18.69 -3.46 -15.12
N SER A 80 18.76 -4.07 -16.29
CA SER A 80 19.72 -3.72 -17.35
C SER A 80 19.47 -2.36 -18.02
N THR A 81 18.28 -1.78 -17.82
CA THR A 81 17.85 -0.51 -18.40
C THR A 81 17.67 0.58 -17.33
N ALA A 82 18.07 0.31 -16.08
CA ALA A 82 17.94 1.28 -14.99
C ALA A 82 18.77 2.55 -15.26
N SER A 83 18.10 3.70 -15.31
CA SER A 83 18.72 4.96 -15.72
C SER A 83 19.59 5.60 -14.64
N CYS A 84 19.33 5.33 -13.36
CA CYS A 84 20.17 5.79 -12.24
C CYS A 84 21.38 4.88 -12.06
N ARG A 85 22.21 4.77 -13.10
CA ARG A 85 23.55 4.16 -13.02
C ARG A 85 24.58 5.22 -12.70
N THR A 86 25.58 4.83 -11.91
CA THR A 86 26.74 5.67 -11.64
C THR A 86 27.45 5.99 -12.95
N THR A 87 27.31 7.21 -13.42
CA THR A 87 28.19 7.83 -14.40
C THR A 87 29.06 8.86 -13.68
N GLU A 88 30.09 9.36 -14.35
CA GLU A 88 30.97 10.41 -13.82
C GLU A 88 30.19 11.70 -13.43
N THR A 89 28.97 11.88 -13.96
CA THR A 89 28.11 13.06 -13.73
C THR A 89 26.75 12.75 -13.10
N ASP A 90 26.40 11.47 -12.87
CA ASP A 90 25.14 11.02 -12.27
C ASP A 90 25.43 9.86 -11.28
N PRO A 91 25.33 10.05 -9.96
CA PRO A 91 25.87 9.12 -8.96
C PRO A 91 25.05 7.83 -8.74
N GLY A 92 24.23 7.40 -9.70
CA GLY A 92 23.50 6.14 -9.62
C GLY A 92 22.21 6.24 -8.82
N GLN A 93 21.82 5.21 -8.08
CA GLN A 93 20.81 5.30 -7.03
C GLN A 93 21.48 5.70 -5.70
N PRO A 94 22.02 6.93 -5.53
CA PRO A 94 22.97 7.26 -4.45
C PRO A 94 22.38 7.13 -3.05
N HIS A 95 21.06 7.14 -2.95
CA HIS A 95 20.33 7.11 -1.68
C HIS A 95 19.70 5.75 -1.41
N LEU A 96 19.73 4.81 -2.35
CA LEU A 96 19.06 3.53 -2.21
C LEU A 96 19.96 2.47 -1.56
N ASP A 97 19.72 2.24 -0.28
CA ASP A 97 20.24 1.10 0.46
C ASP A 97 19.17 0.52 1.41
N ALA A 98 19.54 -0.54 2.15
CA ALA A 98 18.65 -1.16 3.13
C ALA A 98 18.23 -0.20 4.26
N THR A 99 19.09 0.78 4.62
CA THR A 99 18.81 1.78 5.65
C THR A 99 17.72 2.73 5.16
N TRP A 100 17.82 3.22 3.93
CA TRP A 100 16.82 4.07 3.31
C TRP A 100 15.48 3.35 3.21
N VAL A 101 15.45 2.11 2.71
CA VAL A 101 14.21 1.32 2.60
C VAL A 101 13.57 1.12 3.98
N SER A 102 14.36 0.71 4.97
CA SER A 102 13.89 0.52 6.34
C SER A 102 13.33 1.81 6.95
N ARG A 103 14.00 2.96 6.74
CA ARG A 103 13.56 4.27 7.22
C ARG A 103 12.24 4.68 6.58
N GLN A 104 12.10 4.55 5.26
CA GLN A 104 10.86 4.96 4.59
C GLN A 104 9.68 4.11 5.01
N ARG A 105 9.86 2.77 5.08
CA ARG A 105 8.82 1.86 5.55
C ARG A 105 8.42 2.14 6.99
N SER A 106 9.39 2.41 7.87
CA SER A 106 9.14 2.75 9.28
C SER A 106 8.41 4.10 9.45
N ALA A 107 8.69 5.06 8.56
CA ALA A 107 8.00 6.35 8.53
C ALA A 107 6.58 6.26 7.94
N GLY A 108 6.23 5.14 7.31
CA GLY A 108 4.90 4.86 6.76
C GLY A 108 4.78 5.01 5.25
N TRP A 109 5.88 5.22 4.52
CA TRP A 109 5.88 5.17 3.06
C TRP A 109 5.60 3.75 2.54
N ARG A 110 4.84 3.66 1.45
CA ARG A 110 4.69 2.46 0.63
C ARG A 110 5.74 2.49 -0.48
N VAL A 111 6.83 1.76 -0.28
CA VAL A 111 7.86 1.62 -1.33
C VAL A 111 7.36 0.61 -2.37
N LEU A 112 7.37 1.00 -3.65
CA LEU A 112 7.01 0.20 -4.80
C LEU A 112 8.30 -0.11 -5.59
N PRO A 113 8.92 -1.30 -5.42
CA PRO A 113 10.19 -1.62 -6.05
C PRO A 113 10.03 -1.94 -7.53
N ILE A 114 10.71 -1.20 -8.40
CA ILE A 114 10.64 -1.33 -9.86
C ILE A 114 11.91 -1.98 -10.37
N TRP A 115 11.76 -2.92 -11.30
CA TRP A 115 12.85 -3.58 -12.00
C TRP A 115 12.73 -3.33 -13.50
N VAL A 116 13.74 -2.71 -14.10
CA VAL A 116 13.69 -2.26 -15.50
C VAL A 116 14.80 -2.93 -16.33
N GLY A 117 14.41 -4.02 -16.99
CA GLY A 117 15.31 -4.97 -17.65
C GLY A 117 15.25 -4.91 -19.18
N PRO A 118 15.44 -6.06 -19.87
CA PRO A 118 15.20 -6.20 -21.30
C PRO A 118 13.83 -5.69 -21.72
N GLN A 119 13.77 -4.99 -22.84
CA GLN A 119 12.55 -4.40 -23.39
C GLN A 119 12.03 -5.21 -24.58
N ALA A 120 10.81 -4.93 -25.03
CA ALA A 120 10.19 -5.64 -26.13
C ALA A 120 11.09 -5.64 -27.38
N ALA A 121 11.14 -6.77 -28.09
CA ALA A 121 12.10 -7.00 -29.18
C ALA A 121 12.04 -5.98 -30.33
N CYS A 122 10.85 -5.41 -30.55
CA CYS A 122 10.58 -4.41 -31.59
C CYS A 122 10.70 -2.96 -31.07
N SER A 123 11.38 -2.75 -29.93
CA SER A 123 11.65 -1.43 -29.36
C SER A 123 13.05 -0.91 -29.75
N ALA A 124 13.35 0.34 -29.39
CA ALA A 124 14.64 0.98 -29.66
C ALA A 124 15.70 0.80 -28.53
N TYR A 125 15.41 -0.04 -27.53
CA TYR A 125 16.30 -0.24 -26.38
C TYR A 125 17.49 -1.15 -26.73
N GLY A 126 18.56 -1.06 -25.94
CA GLY A 126 19.78 -1.84 -26.17
C GLY A 126 19.74 -3.27 -25.63
N ASP A 127 18.98 -3.54 -24.56
CA ASP A 127 18.74 -4.90 -24.05
C ASP A 127 17.32 -5.31 -24.42
N LEU A 128 17.20 -6.39 -25.20
CA LEU A 128 15.95 -6.80 -25.85
C LEU A 128 15.57 -8.22 -25.46
N ILE A 129 14.27 -8.45 -25.32
CA ILE A 129 13.68 -9.78 -25.17
C ILE A 129 13.89 -10.54 -26.49
N ASP A 130 14.30 -11.80 -26.41
CA ASP A 130 14.50 -12.66 -27.59
C ASP A 130 13.15 -12.97 -28.27
N PRO A 131 12.93 -12.52 -29.52
CA PRO A 131 11.69 -12.76 -30.24
C PRO A 131 11.61 -14.14 -30.89
N ASN A 132 12.62 -15.00 -30.75
CA ASN A 132 12.68 -16.28 -31.45
C ASN A 132 11.53 -17.21 -31.02
N PRO A 133 10.65 -17.64 -31.96
CA PRO A 133 9.53 -18.52 -31.65
C PRO A 133 9.95 -19.96 -31.35
N ALA A 134 11.22 -20.32 -31.56
CA ALA A 134 11.73 -21.66 -31.28
C ALA A 134 11.45 -22.09 -29.84
N GLY A 135 10.88 -23.28 -29.68
CA GLY A 135 10.49 -23.79 -28.37
C GLY A 135 9.42 -22.94 -27.68
N GLU A 136 8.51 -22.33 -28.44
CA GLU A 136 7.43 -21.48 -27.91
C GLU A 136 7.96 -20.29 -27.10
N TYR A 137 8.97 -19.61 -27.65
CA TYR A 137 9.64 -18.48 -27.00
C TYR A 137 10.30 -18.85 -25.65
N ALA A 138 10.86 -20.07 -25.55
CA ALA A 138 11.51 -20.56 -24.33
C ALA A 138 12.64 -19.65 -23.82
N ALA A 139 13.37 -18.98 -24.72
CA ALA A 139 14.41 -18.02 -24.35
C ALA A 139 13.84 -16.80 -23.61
N ALA A 140 12.69 -16.29 -24.06
CA ALA A 140 12.00 -15.17 -23.41
C ALA A 140 11.50 -15.56 -22.01
N ASP A 141 10.88 -16.75 -21.87
CA ASP A 141 10.46 -17.29 -20.56
C ASP A 141 11.63 -17.38 -19.58
N ALA A 142 12.72 -18.04 -20.01
CA ALA A 142 13.91 -18.23 -19.20
C ALA A 142 14.53 -16.89 -18.78
N ARG A 143 14.53 -15.89 -19.69
CA ARG A 143 15.00 -14.55 -19.34
C ARG A 143 14.09 -13.86 -18.32
N GLY A 144 12.77 -13.96 -18.45
CA GLY A 144 11.83 -13.43 -17.47
C GLY A 144 12.04 -14.01 -16.06
N ARG A 145 12.25 -15.32 -15.96
CA ARG A 145 12.58 -15.99 -14.68
C ARG A 145 13.91 -15.53 -14.10
N ALA A 146 14.91 -15.32 -14.95
CA ALA A 146 16.22 -14.83 -14.54
C ALA A 146 16.15 -13.40 -13.98
N GLU A 147 15.43 -12.50 -14.66
CA GLU A 147 15.18 -11.14 -14.18
C GLU A 147 14.43 -11.14 -12.83
N ALA A 148 13.41 -11.98 -12.68
CA ALA A 148 12.68 -12.13 -11.41
C ALA A 148 13.59 -12.60 -10.27
N THR A 149 14.45 -13.57 -10.55
CA THR A 149 15.43 -14.08 -9.58
C THR A 149 16.41 -12.99 -9.15
N ALA A 150 16.92 -12.20 -10.11
CA ALA A 150 17.81 -11.07 -9.83
C ALA A 150 17.10 -9.96 -9.04
N ALA A 151 15.87 -9.62 -9.42
CA ALA A 151 15.04 -8.64 -8.71
C ALA A 151 14.78 -9.05 -7.26
N VAL A 152 14.48 -10.32 -7.01
CA VAL A 152 14.29 -10.85 -5.65
C VAL A 152 15.58 -10.85 -4.86
N ALA A 153 16.72 -11.21 -5.45
CA ALA A 153 18.02 -11.13 -4.78
C ALA A 153 18.29 -9.69 -4.32
N ARG A 154 18.11 -8.73 -5.22
CA ARG A 154 18.27 -7.31 -4.91
C ARG A 154 17.26 -6.79 -3.88
N ALA A 155 16.01 -7.21 -3.98
CA ALA A 155 14.97 -6.89 -3.01
C ALA A 155 15.35 -7.38 -1.59
N ARG A 156 15.90 -8.59 -1.48
CA ARG A 156 16.38 -9.16 -0.20
C ARG A 156 17.54 -8.37 0.38
N GLU A 157 18.52 -7.96 -0.43
CA GLU A 157 19.62 -7.09 0.00
C GLU A 157 19.12 -5.76 0.58
N LEU A 158 18.06 -5.21 -0.02
CA LEU A 158 17.41 -3.97 0.42
C LEU A 158 16.46 -4.16 1.61
N GLY A 159 16.28 -5.40 2.11
CA GLY A 159 15.36 -5.68 3.21
C GLY A 159 13.87 -5.63 2.82
N VAL A 160 13.56 -5.74 1.53
CA VAL A 160 12.17 -5.85 1.04
C VAL A 160 11.64 -7.25 1.35
N ALA A 161 10.58 -7.30 2.15
CA ALA A 161 10.00 -8.54 2.65
C ALA A 161 9.39 -9.38 1.52
N SER A 162 9.31 -10.70 1.73
CA SER A 162 8.48 -11.58 0.89
C SER A 162 7.02 -11.13 0.91
N ARG A 163 6.28 -11.54 -0.12
CA ARG A 163 4.90 -11.13 -0.45
C ARG A 163 4.74 -9.67 -0.87
N THR A 164 5.83 -8.90 -0.96
CA THR A 164 5.82 -7.59 -1.61
C THR A 164 5.69 -7.75 -3.11
N THR A 165 4.97 -6.85 -3.78
CA THR A 165 4.93 -6.78 -5.24
C THR A 165 6.24 -6.22 -5.79
N LEU A 166 6.87 -6.91 -6.73
CA LEU A 166 7.96 -6.37 -7.55
C LEU A 166 7.39 -6.04 -8.93
N TRP A 167 7.68 -4.83 -9.41
CA TRP A 167 7.10 -4.31 -10.64
C TRP A 167 8.11 -4.45 -11.78
N TYR A 168 7.83 -5.28 -12.77
CA TYR A 168 8.62 -5.27 -14.00
C TYR A 168 8.22 -4.07 -14.84
N ASP A 169 9.17 -3.25 -15.23
CA ASP A 169 8.98 -2.14 -16.16
C ASP A 169 9.25 -2.61 -17.58
N LEU A 170 8.15 -2.89 -18.29
CA LEU A 170 8.15 -3.10 -19.73
C LEU A 170 7.60 -1.84 -20.40
N GLU A 171 8.51 -1.04 -20.92
CA GLU A 171 8.22 0.24 -21.55
C GLU A 171 7.22 0.09 -22.69
N GLY A 172 6.34 1.07 -22.80
CA GLY A 172 5.32 1.11 -23.83
C GLY A 172 5.87 1.43 -25.22
N GLY A 173 4.97 1.54 -26.20
CA GLY A 173 5.31 2.01 -27.55
C GLY A 173 5.95 0.96 -28.47
N PHE A 174 6.03 -0.29 -28.04
CA PHE A 174 6.36 -1.41 -28.92
C PHE A 174 5.16 -1.81 -29.79
N ASP A 175 5.43 -2.34 -30.99
CA ASP A 175 4.40 -2.76 -31.92
C ASP A 175 3.69 -4.03 -31.41
N VAL A 176 2.44 -3.87 -30.97
CA VAL A 176 1.61 -4.98 -30.48
C VAL A 176 1.04 -5.85 -31.62
N ALA A 177 1.09 -5.38 -32.87
CA ALA A 177 0.65 -6.16 -34.03
C ALA A 177 1.73 -7.14 -34.51
N ASP A 178 3.00 -6.87 -34.23
CA ASP A 178 4.11 -7.80 -34.46
C ASP A 178 3.93 -9.04 -33.56
N GLU A 179 3.75 -10.20 -34.19
CA GLU A 179 3.45 -11.44 -33.47
C GLU A 179 4.60 -11.87 -32.56
N ASP A 180 5.82 -11.86 -33.07
CA ASP A 180 6.98 -12.36 -32.32
C ASP A 180 7.34 -11.38 -31.20
N CYS A 181 7.24 -10.07 -31.43
CA CYS A 181 7.43 -9.06 -30.41
C CYS A 181 6.40 -9.21 -29.28
N ARG A 182 5.11 -9.33 -29.63
CA ARG A 182 4.03 -9.48 -28.65
C ARG A 182 4.12 -10.79 -27.89
N ARG A 183 4.31 -11.93 -28.57
CA ARG A 183 4.30 -13.25 -27.94
C ARG A 183 5.53 -13.49 -27.08
N SER A 184 6.70 -13.01 -27.49
CA SER A 184 7.91 -13.05 -26.65
C SER A 184 7.77 -12.17 -25.41
N ALA A 185 7.20 -10.97 -25.52
CA ALA A 185 6.92 -10.11 -24.36
C ALA A 185 5.94 -10.78 -23.37
N LEU A 186 4.84 -11.37 -23.85
CA LEU A 186 3.91 -12.12 -23.00
C LEU A 186 4.58 -13.33 -22.33
N ARG A 187 5.41 -14.07 -23.07
CA ARG A 187 6.11 -15.23 -22.53
C ARG A 187 7.16 -14.85 -21.48
N PHE A 188 7.88 -13.76 -21.72
CA PHE A 188 8.79 -13.16 -20.76
C PHE A 188 8.07 -12.76 -19.46
N LEU A 189 6.94 -12.05 -19.55
CA LEU A 189 6.16 -11.63 -18.38
C LEU A 189 5.52 -12.80 -17.63
N SER A 190 5.19 -13.90 -18.33
CA SER A 190 4.78 -15.17 -17.72
C SER A 190 5.90 -15.75 -16.85
N GLY A 191 7.11 -15.87 -17.42
CA GLY A 191 8.28 -16.35 -16.69
C GLY A 191 8.64 -15.48 -15.48
N TRP A 192 8.55 -14.15 -15.63
CA TRP A 192 8.69 -13.21 -14.51
C TRP A 192 7.69 -13.50 -13.39
N THR A 193 6.41 -13.62 -13.73
CA THR A 193 5.32 -13.85 -12.78
C THR A 193 5.49 -15.17 -12.03
N GLU A 194 5.69 -16.26 -12.77
CA GLU A 194 5.85 -17.60 -12.19
C GLU A 194 7.05 -17.68 -11.24
N ALA A 195 8.19 -17.13 -11.65
CA ALA A 195 9.37 -17.11 -10.80
C ALA A 195 9.18 -16.28 -9.52
N LEU A 196 8.48 -15.14 -9.59
CA LEU A 196 8.17 -14.36 -8.39
C LEU A 196 7.27 -15.13 -7.43
N HIS A 197 6.25 -15.82 -7.94
CA HIS A 197 5.36 -16.66 -7.13
C HIS A 197 6.12 -17.81 -6.46
N ASP A 198 7.00 -18.49 -7.19
CA ASP A 198 7.89 -19.53 -6.66
C ASP A 198 8.79 -18.99 -5.54
N LEU A 199 9.26 -17.75 -5.69
CA LEU A 199 10.11 -17.04 -4.73
C LEU A 199 9.33 -16.36 -3.60
N ARG A 200 8.00 -16.54 -3.54
CA ARG A 200 7.08 -15.96 -2.54
C ARG A 200 6.98 -14.43 -2.59
N TYR A 201 7.11 -13.84 -3.76
CA TYR A 201 6.79 -12.43 -4.04
C TYR A 201 5.50 -12.35 -4.88
N ARG A 202 4.97 -11.13 -5.03
CA ARG A 202 3.88 -10.83 -5.96
C ARG A 202 4.43 -10.23 -7.25
N SER A 203 3.79 -10.54 -8.36
CA SER A 203 4.10 -10.02 -9.68
C SER A 203 3.32 -8.75 -9.97
N GLY A 204 4.04 -7.66 -10.22
CA GLY A 204 3.51 -6.44 -10.80
C GLY A 204 4.10 -6.20 -12.18
N VAL A 205 3.33 -5.61 -13.08
CA VAL A 205 3.83 -5.15 -14.39
C VAL A 205 3.47 -3.69 -14.61
N TYR A 206 4.48 -2.87 -14.89
CA TYR A 206 4.33 -1.55 -15.45
C TYR A 206 4.41 -1.60 -16.98
N SER A 207 3.50 -0.90 -17.67
CA SER A 207 3.57 -0.61 -19.10
C SER A 207 2.55 0.45 -19.50
N SER A 208 2.55 0.92 -20.76
CA SER A 208 1.48 1.77 -21.26
C SER A 208 0.15 1.02 -21.37
N ILE A 209 -0.96 1.73 -21.13
CA ILE A 209 -2.31 1.14 -21.18
C ILE A 209 -2.62 0.52 -22.55
N SER A 210 -2.08 1.09 -23.64
CA SER A 210 -2.31 0.66 -25.02
C SER A 210 -1.30 -0.38 -25.55
N ALA A 211 -0.28 -0.74 -24.76
CA ALA A 211 0.73 -1.73 -25.16
C ALA A 211 0.76 -2.91 -24.19
N GLY A 212 1.71 -2.97 -23.25
CA GLY A 212 1.90 -4.12 -22.36
C GLY A 212 0.65 -4.50 -21.58
N ILE A 213 -0.07 -3.52 -21.03
CA ILE A 213 -1.30 -3.80 -20.27
C ILE A 213 -2.42 -4.29 -21.19
N HIS A 214 -2.56 -3.72 -22.38
CA HIS A 214 -3.52 -4.16 -23.39
C HIS A 214 -3.25 -5.61 -23.84
N VAL A 215 -2.00 -5.97 -24.13
CA VAL A 215 -1.69 -7.32 -24.62
C VAL A 215 -1.85 -8.38 -23.52
N LEU A 216 -1.57 -8.04 -22.26
CA LEU A 216 -1.86 -8.91 -21.12
C LEU A 216 -3.37 -9.15 -20.98
N ASP A 217 -4.18 -8.09 -21.01
CA ASP A 217 -5.64 -8.19 -20.90
C ASP A 217 -6.24 -9.01 -22.06
N ASN A 218 -5.80 -8.74 -23.29
CA ASN A 218 -6.23 -9.48 -24.46
C ASN A 218 -5.85 -10.96 -24.40
N ALA A 219 -4.64 -11.28 -23.94
CA ALA A 219 -4.18 -12.66 -23.81
C ALA A 219 -5.02 -13.42 -22.76
N ASP A 220 -5.30 -12.81 -21.62
CA ASP A 220 -6.18 -13.37 -20.60
C ASP A 220 -7.62 -13.58 -21.12
N ASN A 221 -8.13 -12.65 -21.92
CA ASN A 221 -9.47 -12.74 -22.50
C ASN A 221 -9.61 -13.81 -23.59
N LEU A 222 -8.65 -13.87 -24.51
CA LEU A 222 -8.74 -14.68 -25.72
C LEU A 222 -8.16 -16.08 -25.53
N SER A 223 -7.20 -16.23 -24.62
CA SER A 223 -6.47 -17.47 -24.37
C SER A 223 -6.19 -17.66 -22.86
N PRO A 224 -7.26 -17.75 -22.03
CA PRO A 224 -7.11 -17.84 -20.58
C PRO A 224 -6.25 -19.05 -20.18
N GLY A 225 -5.27 -18.82 -19.30
CA GLY A 225 -4.33 -19.83 -18.83
C GLY A 225 -3.14 -20.11 -19.76
N SER A 226 -3.04 -19.48 -20.94
CA SER A 226 -1.86 -19.61 -21.81
C SER A 226 -0.63 -18.86 -21.28
N TYR A 227 -0.83 -17.85 -20.43
CA TYR A 227 0.24 -17.10 -19.78
C TYR A 227 -0.11 -16.88 -18.31
N ALA A 228 0.89 -16.85 -17.44
CA ALA A 228 0.71 -16.42 -16.06
C ALA A 228 0.54 -14.89 -16.03
N MET A 229 -0.61 -14.44 -15.53
CA MET A 229 -0.94 -13.02 -15.41
C MET A 229 -0.33 -12.41 -14.15
N PRO A 230 0.12 -11.15 -14.20
CA PRO A 230 0.60 -10.47 -13.00
C PRO A 230 -0.53 -10.28 -11.99
N ASP A 231 -0.18 -10.22 -10.71
CA ASP A 231 -1.14 -9.99 -9.62
C ASP A 231 -1.66 -8.56 -9.62
N GLN A 232 -0.85 -7.61 -10.09
CA GLN A 232 -1.14 -6.17 -10.10
C GLN A 232 -0.60 -5.53 -11.38
N VAL A 233 -1.24 -4.44 -11.83
CA VAL A 233 -0.79 -3.68 -13.01
C VAL A 233 -0.56 -2.22 -12.68
N TRP A 234 0.48 -1.64 -13.26
CA TRP A 234 0.79 -0.22 -13.20
C TRP A 234 0.73 0.33 -14.62
N PHE A 235 -0.37 0.97 -14.98
CA PHE A 235 -0.57 1.45 -16.34
C PHE A 235 -0.17 2.92 -16.48
N ALA A 236 0.62 3.23 -17.51
CA ALA A 236 0.89 4.59 -17.93
C ALA A 236 -0.21 5.08 -18.88
N TRP A 237 -0.85 6.19 -18.50
CA TRP A 237 -1.83 6.91 -19.31
C TRP A 237 -1.89 8.37 -18.87
N ASP A 238 -1.10 9.24 -19.51
CA ASP A 238 -1.00 10.66 -19.15
C ASP A 238 -2.28 11.46 -19.49
N ASN A 239 -3.34 11.23 -18.73
CA ASN A 239 -4.66 11.81 -18.92
C ASN A 239 -5.00 12.88 -17.88
N ASN A 240 -4.06 13.19 -16.97
CA ASN A 240 -4.20 14.13 -15.86
C ASN A 240 -5.32 13.77 -14.85
N ARG A 241 -5.75 12.52 -14.76
CA ARG A 241 -6.77 12.06 -13.82
C ARG A 241 -6.20 11.14 -12.74
N ALA A 242 -6.29 11.61 -11.50
CA ALA A 242 -5.85 10.85 -10.33
C ALA A 242 -6.93 9.85 -9.88
N ASP A 243 -7.09 8.79 -10.66
CA ASP A 243 -7.94 7.62 -10.41
C ASP A 243 -7.26 6.36 -10.96
N VAL A 244 -7.90 5.21 -10.85
CA VAL A 244 -7.43 3.93 -11.44
C VAL A 244 -8.38 3.43 -12.53
N ASP A 245 -9.15 4.34 -13.12
CA ASP A 245 -10.07 4.03 -14.20
C ASP A 245 -9.27 3.73 -15.48
N VAL A 246 -9.66 2.66 -16.17
CA VAL A 246 -9.04 2.24 -17.43
C VAL A 246 -9.89 2.68 -18.61
N ASP A 247 -9.25 2.93 -19.75
CA ASP A 247 -9.94 3.14 -21.01
C ASP A 247 -10.42 1.78 -21.57
N PRO A 248 -11.74 1.55 -21.69
CA PRO A 248 -12.30 0.27 -22.15
C PRO A 248 -11.96 -0.05 -23.62
N ARG A 249 -11.39 0.89 -24.37
CA ARG A 249 -10.82 0.61 -25.70
C ARG A 249 -9.61 -0.30 -25.64
N TRP A 250 -8.88 -0.29 -24.53
CA TRP A 250 -7.63 -1.03 -24.36
C TRP A 250 -7.75 -2.14 -23.32
N VAL A 251 -8.46 -1.92 -22.21
CA VAL A 251 -8.49 -2.88 -21.10
C VAL A 251 -9.92 -3.07 -20.61
N ARG A 252 -10.36 -4.31 -20.46
CA ARG A 252 -11.68 -4.63 -19.88
C ARG A 252 -11.79 -4.00 -18.48
N LYS A 253 -12.96 -3.42 -18.19
CA LYS A 253 -13.19 -2.64 -16.96
C LYS A 253 -12.92 -3.43 -15.67
N ASP A 254 -13.14 -4.74 -15.68
CA ASP A 254 -13.06 -5.57 -14.48
C ASP A 254 -11.65 -6.17 -14.27
N SER A 255 -10.76 -6.07 -15.27
CA SER A 255 -9.43 -6.66 -15.22
C SER A 255 -8.53 -6.00 -14.18
N TRP A 256 -8.04 -6.74 -13.20
CA TRP A 256 -7.27 -6.22 -12.06
C TRP A 256 -8.02 -5.17 -11.21
N GLU A 257 -9.35 -5.20 -11.12
CA GLU A 257 -10.08 -4.31 -10.21
C GLU A 257 -9.55 -4.42 -8.76
N GLY A 258 -9.20 -3.27 -8.16
CA GLY A 258 -8.61 -3.19 -6.82
C GLY A 258 -7.11 -3.54 -6.73
N GLU A 259 -6.44 -3.72 -7.88
CA GLU A 259 -5.03 -4.13 -7.99
C GLU A 259 -4.27 -3.29 -9.04
N ARG A 260 -4.58 -1.99 -9.12
CA ARG A 260 -4.03 -1.09 -10.14
C ARG A 260 -3.23 0.08 -9.56
N VAL A 261 -2.22 0.48 -10.31
CA VAL A 261 -1.55 1.78 -10.22
C VAL A 261 -1.69 2.48 -11.58
N HIS A 262 -1.89 3.78 -11.56
CA HIS A 262 -2.05 4.60 -12.75
C HIS A 262 -1.04 5.74 -12.70
N GLN A 263 -0.11 5.77 -13.65
CA GLN A 263 0.77 6.92 -13.89
C GLN A 263 0.02 7.92 -14.78
N TYR A 264 -0.45 9.00 -14.17
CA TYR A 264 -1.44 9.91 -14.77
C TYR A 264 -0.86 11.28 -15.15
N GLN A 265 0.38 11.60 -14.73
CA GLN A 265 1.16 12.75 -15.18
C GLN A 265 2.65 12.40 -15.20
N LEU A 266 3.34 12.70 -16.29
CA LEU A 266 4.77 12.47 -16.46
C LEU A 266 5.60 13.73 -16.19
N HIS A 267 6.86 13.55 -15.82
CA HIS A 267 7.91 14.56 -15.71
C HIS A 267 7.47 15.87 -15.03
N THR A 268 6.77 15.75 -13.91
CA THR A 268 6.15 16.86 -13.22
C THR A 268 7.06 17.42 -12.13
N ALA A 269 7.47 18.68 -12.26
CA ALA A 269 8.09 19.42 -11.15
C ALA A 269 7.06 19.69 -10.05
N ALA A 270 7.38 19.31 -8.81
CA ALA A 270 6.54 19.55 -7.65
C ALA A 270 7.38 19.96 -6.43
N THR A 271 6.78 20.78 -5.56
CA THR A 271 7.43 21.25 -4.33
C THR A 271 6.48 21.05 -3.17
N TYR A 272 6.94 20.33 -2.15
CA TYR A 272 6.21 20.09 -0.91
C TYR A 272 7.12 20.38 0.28
N GLY A 273 6.59 21.13 1.26
CA GLY A 273 7.39 21.57 2.41
C GLY A 273 8.58 22.45 2.04
N GLY A 274 8.51 23.14 0.89
CA GLY A 274 9.61 23.93 0.34
C GLY A 274 10.68 23.14 -0.41
N VAL A 275 10.58 21.80 -0.47
CA VAL A 275 11.59 20.93 -1.09
C VAL A 275 11.11 20.45 -2.47
N PRO A 276 11.85 20.73 -3.56
CA PRO A 276 11.47 20.33 -4.91
C PRO A 276 11.88 18.90 -5.27
N LEU A 277 11.10 18.26 -6.15
CA LEU A 277 11.42 17.04 -6.89
C LEU A 277 10.75 17.08 -8.27
N THR A 278 11.37 16.43 -9.26
CA THR A 278 10.69 16.03 -10.50
C THR A 278 10.22 14.60 -10.35
N ILE A 279 8.94 14.38 -10.56
CA ILE A 279 8.27 13.11 -10.32
C ILE A 279 7.34 12.74 -11.47
N ASP A 280 7.04 11.46 -11.59
CA ASP A 280 5.82 11.01 -12.25
C ASP A 280 4.76 10.80 -11.17
N ARG A 281 3.53 11.24 -11.45
CA ARG A 281 2.43 11.19 -10.49
C ARG A 281 1.60 9.95 -10.71
N ASN A 282 1.35 9.25 -9.61
CA ASN A 282 0.65 7.99 -9.60
C ASN A 282 -0.57 8.04 -8.68
N PHE A 283 -1.63 7.35 -9.07
CA PHE A 283 -2.75 7.02 -8.19
C PHE A 283 -2.86 5.51 -8.11
N LEU A 284 -3.01 4.98 -6.91
CA LEU A 284 -3.05 3.54 -6.69
C LEU A 284 -4.32 3.11 -5.96
N GLU A 285 -4.76 1.92 -6.29
CA GLU A 285 -5.72 1.10 -5.56
C GLU A 285 -5.16 -0.32 -5.53
N LEU A 286 -4.52 -0.68 -4.41
CA LEU A 286 -3.87 -1.98 -4.22
C LEU A 286 -4.50 -2.73 -3.07
N ASP A 287 -4.56 -4.07 -3.19
CA ASP A 287 -5.18 -4.96 -2.21
C ASP A 287 -6.63 -4.60 -1.87
N ALA A 288 -7.41 -4.28 -2.91
CA ALA A 288 -8.78 -3.77 -2.82
C ALA A 288 -8.91 -2.39 -2.14
N GLY A 289 -7.81 -1.65 -2.02
CA GLY A 289 -7.86 -0.25 -1.63
C GLY A 289 -8.15 0.03 -0.15
N SER A 290 -8.36 1.30 0.16
CA SER A 290 -8.59 1.78 1.52
C SER A 290 -10.00 1.45 2.01
N GLN A 291 -10.09 0.52 2.95
CA GLN A 291 -11.38 0.01 3.44
C GLN A 291 -11.95 0.80 4.63
N ALA A 292 -13.27 1.01 4.62
CA ALA A 292 -13.99 1.60 5.74
C ALA A 292 -14.12 0.61 6.93
N PRO A 293 -14.24 1.10 8.18
CA PRO A 293 -14.57 0.24 9.32
C PRO A 293 -15.88 -0.52 9.12
N ARG A 294 -15.92 -1.81 9.52
CA ARG A 294 -17.10 -2.68 9.41
C ARG A 294 -18.33 -2.15 10.16
N THR A 295 -18.12 -1.37 11.22
CA THR A 295 -19.19 -0.73 11.98
C THR A 295 -18.84 0.73 12.25
N LEU A 296 -19.82 1.60 12.02
CA LEU A 296 -19.74 3.01 12.38
C LEU A 296 -20.30 3.29 13.79
N LEU A 297 -21.04 2.31 14.34
CA LEU A 297 -21.67 2.39 15.66
C LEU A 297 -20.66 2.23 16.78
N ALA A 298 -20.85 2.99 17.84
CA ALA A 298 -20.08 2.89 19.07
C ALA A 298 -20.97 2.46 20.23
N CYS A 299 -20.35 2.10 21.36
CA CYS A 299 -21.05 1.99 22.64
C CYS A 299 -22.25 1.03 22.69
N GLY A 300 -22.28 -0.02 21.85
CA GLY A 300 -23.39 -0.97 21.79
C GLY A 300 -24.59 -0.41 21.02
N ARG A 301 -24.36 0.08 19.78
CA ARG A 301 -25.36 0.59 18.80
C ARG A 301 -25.71 2.08 18.88
N THR A 302 -24.89 2.90 19.53
CA THR A 302 -25.03 4.36 19.46
C THR A 302 -24.44 4.88 18.14
N ASP A 303 -25.27 5.59 17.37
CA ASP A 303 -24.80 6.34 16.21
C ASP A 303 -24.06 7.61 16.67
N LEU A 304 -22.84 7.78 16.17
CA LEU A 304 -22.03 8.97 16.39
C LEU A 304 -22.03 9.91 15.18
N ASP A 305 -22.54 9.48 14.02
CA ASP A 305 -22.45 10.16 12.72
C ASP A 305 -23.62 11.10 12.44
N LEU A 306 -23.89 11.97 13.42
CA LEU A 306 -25.02 12.89 13.36
C LEU A 306 -24.88 13.87 12.19
N ARG A 307 -26.03 14.26 11.61
CA ARG A 307 -26.11 15.30 10.55
C ARG A 307 -25.48 16.62 11.00
N SER A 308 -25.62 16.97 12.28
CA SER A 308 -24.95 18.09 12.93
C SER A 308 -24.74 17.79 14.41
N TYR A 309 -23.78 18.47 15.02
CA TYR A 309 -23.50 18.38 16.46
C TYR A 309 -24.04 19.63 17.16
N PRO A 310 -25.25 19.58 17.76
CA PRO A 310 -25.91 20.75 18.30
C PRO A 310 -25.28 21.21 19.62
N ARG A 311 -25.54 22.46 20.00
CA ARG A 311 -25.29 22.90 21.37
C ARG A 311 -26.22 22.15 22.33
N LEU A 312 -25.65 21.48 23.34
CA LEU A 312 -26.42 20.72 24.34
C LEU A 312 -26.29 21.35 25.72
N ARG A 313 -27.40 21.27 26.48
CA ARG A 313 -27.52 21.76 27.86
C ARG A 313 -28.53 20.89 28.61
N THR A 314 -28.55 21.03 29.94
CA THR A 314 -29.51 20.34 30.82
C THR A 314 -30.95 20.46 30.30
N GLY A 315 -31.68 19.35 30.35
CA GLY A 315 -33.07 19.25 29.87
C GLY A 315 -33.21 18.84 28.39
N ARG A 316 -32.12 18.82 27.61
CA ARG A 316 -32.13 18.25 26.26
C ARG A 316 -32.15 16.72 26.30
N SER A 317 -32.75 16.11 25.30
CA SER A 317 -32.75 14.67 25.10
C SER A 317 -32.61 14.27 23.63
N GLY A 318 -32.37 12.98 23.37
CA GLY A 318 -32.30 12.39 22.03
C GLY A 318 -30.92 11.82 21.68
N ASP A 319 -30.74 11.43 20.42
CA ASP A 319 -29.56 10.68 19.99
C ASP A 319 -28.25 11.49 20.08
N ALA A 320 -28.32 12.81 19.93
CA ALA A 320 -27.17 13.67 20.18
C ALA A 320 -26.67 13.58 21.64
N VAL A 321 -27.58 13.41 22.60
CA VAL A 321 -27.20 13.22 23.99
C VAL A 321 -26.65 11.81 24.22
N LYS A 322 -27.18 10.78 23.57
CA LYS A 322 -26.60 9.42 23.63
C LYS A 322 -25.18 9.38 23.07
N ALA A 323 -24.94 10.06 21.94
CA ALA A 323 -23.61 10.21 21.36
C ALA A 323 -22.65 10.91 22.32
N LEU A 324 -23.09 12.01 22.95
CA LEU A 324 -22.31 12.70 23.98
C LEU A 324 -21.99 11.78 25.17
N GLN A 325 -23.00 11.08 25.72
CA GLN A 325 -22.82 10.15 26.83
C GLN A 325 -21.82 9.04 26.48
N CYS A 326 -21.87 8.51 25.25
CA CYS A 326 -20.90 7.54 24.74
C CYS A 326 -19.46 8.10 24.75
N LEU A 327 -19.26 9.33 24.23
CA LEU A 327 -17.94 9.97 24.20
C LEU A 327 -17.43 10.30 25.61
N LEU A 328 -18.30 10.80 26.50
CA LEU A 328 -17.96 11.07 27.90
C LEU A 328 -17.62 9.79 28.66
N ARG A 329 -18.25 8.67 28.33
CA ARG A 329 -17.87 7.36 28.91
C ARG A 329 -16.45 7.00 28.51
N LYS A 330 -16.10 7.19 27.24
CA LYS A 330 -14.77 6.89 26.71
C LYS A 330 -13.67 7.85 27.22
N HIS A 331 -14.00 9.13 27.44
CA HIS A 331 -12.98 10.18 27.63
C HIS A 331 -13.07 10.97 28.94
N ALA A 332 -14.21 10.91 29.64
CA ALA A 332 -14.47 11.71 30.85
C ALA A 332 -14.83 10.88 32.10
N GLY A 333 -14.88 9.55 31.97
CA GLY A 333 -15.21 8.64 33.07
C GLY A 333 -16.69 8.64 33.45
N TYR A 334 -17.58 8.97 32.51
CA TYR A 334 -19.02 8.84 32.71
C TYR A 334 -19.43 7.36 32.75
N ARG A 335 -20.09 6.92 33.82
CA ARG A 335 -20.42 5.50 34.06
C ARG A 335 -21.92 5.19 34.05
N ALA A 336 -22.77 6.21 33.85
CA ALA A 336 -24.22 6.00 33.84
C ALA A 336 -24.72 5.42 32.51
N ARG A 337 -26.01 5.11 32.45
CA ARG A 337 -26.68 4.57 31.26
C ARG A 337 -26.73 5.63 30.14
N LEU A 338 -26.64 5.17 28.89
CA LEU A 338 -26.78 6.02 27.70
C LEU A 338 -28.27 6.18 27.35
N ASP A 339 -29.01 6.83 28.25
CA ASP A 339 -30.47 7.01 28.16
C ASP A 339 -30.89 8.17 27.24
N GLY A 340 -29.92 8.95 26.75
CA GLY A 340 -30.17 10.11 25.91
C GLY A 340 -30.79 11.29 26.65
N ARG A 341 -30.63 11.41 27.98
CA ARG A 341 -31.08 12.56 28.77
C ARG A 341 -29.89 13.37 29.29
N TYR A 342 -29.89 14.67 29.03
CA TYR A 342 -28.84 15.56 29.50
C TYR A 342 -29.22 16.05 30.90
N ASP A 343 -28.82 15.27 31.90
CA ASP A 343 -29.07 15.53 33.31
C ASP A 343 -27.88 16.25 33.99
N ALA A 344 -27.96 16.40 35.32
CA ALA A 344 -26.88 17.00 36.10
C ALA A 344 -25.59 16.15 36.11
N GLN A 345 -25.68 14.82 35.90
CA GLN A 345 -24.50 13.96 35.81
C GLN A 345 -23.76 14.18 34.49
N VAL A 346 -24.48 14.30 33.38
CA VAL A 346 -23.93 14.65 32.07
C VAL A 346 -23.29 16.04 32.14
N ALA A 347 -23.97 17.03 32.72
CA ALA A 347 -23.41 18.38 32.88
C ALA A 347 -22.08 18.37 33.65
N ARG A 348 -22.01 17.65 34.79
CA ARG A 348 -20.77 17.49 35.57
C ARG A 348 -19.66 16.78 34.78
N ALA A 349 -20.01 15.75 34.01
CA ALA A 349 -19.04 15.04 33.17
C ALA A 349 -18.49 15.95 32.05
N VAL A 350 -19.34 16.78 31.43
CA VAL A 350 -18.93 17.79 30.45
C VAL A 350 -18.01 18.83 31.09
N THR A 351 -18.37 19.41 32.23
CA THR A 351 -17.51 20.38 32.94
C THR A 351 -16.16 19.77 33.32
N LYS A 352 -16.14 18.49 33.75
CA LYS A 352 -14.91 17.76 34.07
C LYS A 352 -14.04 17.58 32.83
N PHE A 353 -14.65 17.22 31.69
CA PHE A 353 -13.94 17.10 30.41
C PHE A 353 -13.37 18.44 29.97
N GLN A 354 -14.19 19.50 29.98
CA GLN A 354 -13.78 20.85 29.60
C GLN A 354 -12.59 21.33 30.43
N ARG A 355 -12.65 21.18 31.76
CA ARG A 355 -11.54 21.52 32.66
C ARG A 355 -10.27 20.74 32.35
N ARG A 356 -10.37 19.46 32.01
CA ARG A 356 -9.20 18.61 31.75
C ARG A 356 -8.49 18.96 30.43
N HIS A 357 -9.19 19.61 29.52
CA HIS A 357 -8.72 19.92 28.18
C HIS A 357 -8.71 21.42 27.89
N ASP A 358 -8.67 22.23 28.95
CA ASP A 358 -8.55 23.70 28.90
C ASP A 358 -9.60 24.38 28.01
N LEU A 359 -10.80 23.81 27.97
CA LEU A 359 -11.98 24.39 27.33
C LEU A 359 -12.75 25.27 28.33
N GLU A 360 -13.55 26.20 27.81
CA GLU A 360 -14.47 26.98 28.63
C GLU A 360 -15.42 26.08 29.43
N ARG A 361 -15.43 26.23 30.75
CA ARG A 361 -16.08 25.31 31.70
C ARG A 361 -17.58 25.59 31.85
N THR A 362 -18.32 25.59 30.75
CA THR A 362 -19.73 25.96 30.72
C THR A 362 -20.68 24.86 31.21
N GLY A 363 -20.22 23.59 31.24
CA GLY A 363 -21.10 22.43 31.46
C GLY A 363 -22.12 22.21 30.34
N ARG A 364 -21.99 22.95 29.24
CA ARG A 364 -22.75 22.82 27.99
C ARG A 364 -21.83 22.23 26.93
N THR A 365 -22.36 21.44 26.02
CA THR A 365 -21.56 20.93 24.89
C THR A 365 -21.73 21.86 23.70
N ASP A 366 -20.65 22.49 23.27
CA ASP A 366 -20.58 23.41 22.13
C ASP A 366 -19.68 22.85 21.01
N PRO A 367 -19.49 23.55 19.88
CA PRO A 367 -18.63 23.08 18.79
C PRO A 367 -17.20 22.75 19.24
N ALA A 368 -16.59 23.55 20.12
CA ALA A 368 -15.26 23.29 20.65
C ALA A 368 -15.22 21.97 21.45
N THR A 369 -16.19 21.79 22.35
CA THR A 369 -16.31 20.58 23.18
C THR A 369 -16.54 19.33 22.32
N TRP A 370 -17.42 19.41 21.31
CA TRP A 370 -17.65 18.30 20.36
C TRP A 370 -16.39 17.95 19.58
N THR A 371 -15.71 18.96 19.03
CA THR A 371 -14.46 18.79 18.25
C THR A 371 -13.40 18.09 19.11
N ALA A 372 -13.18 18.58 20.33
CA ALA A 372 -12.23 18.04 21.28
C ALA A 372 -12.57 16.60 21.69
N LEU A 373 -13.85 16.27 21.90
CA LEU A 373 -14.32 14.92 22.23
C LEU A 373 -14.05 13.92 21.09
N PHE A 374 -14.38 14.27 19.85
CA PHE A 374 -14.15 13.39 18.69
C PHE A 374 -12.66 13.21 18.38
N ALA A 375 -11.87 14.27 18.56
CA ALA A 375 -10.44 14.24 18.27
C ALA A 375 -9.60 13.46 19.30
N ARG A 376 -10.19 12.97 20.39
CA ARG A 376 -9.47 12.26 21.47
C ARG A 376 -8.85 10.94 21.04
N GLY A 377 -7.57 10.74 21.38
CA GLY A 377 -6.83 9.50 21.18
C GLY A 377 -5.48 9.75 20.51
N SER A 378 -4.97 8.74 19.78
CA SER A 378 -3.74 8.83 18.98
C SER A 378 -3.79 9.97 17.95
N LYS A 379 -2.61 10.40 17.50
CA LYS A 379 -2.39 11.49 16.53
C LYS A 379 -1.63 11.00 15.30
N PRO A 380 -2.15 9.99 14.57
CA PRO A 380 -1.43 9.45 13.41
C PRO A 380 -1.34 10.50 12.30
N LEU A 381 -0.29 10.42 11.49
CA LEU A 381 -0.24 11.13 10.21
C LEU A 381 -1.39 10.64 9.33
N MET A 382 -2.16 11.56 8.73
CA MET A 382 -3.23 11.19 7.80
C MET A 382 -3.24 12.04 6.54
N LYS A 383 -3.49 11.40 5.40
CA LYS A 383 -3.72 12.04 4.10
C LYS A 383 -4.66 11.13 3.30
N VAL A 384 -4.89 11.42 2.02
CA VAL A 384 -5.80 10.61 1.17
C VAL A 384 -5.42 9.14 1.26
N GLY A 385 -6.42 8.27 1.42
CA GLY A 385 -6.22 6.84 1.61
C GLY A 385 -6.11 6.37 3.05
N SER A 386 -5.84 7.26 4.02
CA SER A 386 -5.90 6.87 5.43
C SER A 386 -7.33 6.44 5.79
N SER A 387 -7.49 5.30 6.45
CA SER A 387 -8.79 4.76 6.84
C SER A 387 -8.85 4.33 8.31
N GLY A 388 -9.99 3.80 8.74
CA GLY A 388 -10.15 3.26 10.09
C GLY A 388 -10.72 4.24 11.11
N ASP A 389 -10.60 3.89 12.39
CA ASP A 389 -11.13 4.67 13.52
C ASP A 389 -10.56 6.09 13.61
N ALA A 390 -9.30 6.28 13.23
CA ALA A 390 -8.68 7.61 13.19
C ALA A 390 -9.35 8.50 12.13
N ALA A 391 -9.74 7.93 10.98
CA ALA A 391 -10.40 8.67 9.91
C ALA A 391 -11.82 9.07 10.33
N LEU A 392 -12.55 8.17 11.01
CA LEU A 392 -13.84 8.50 11.62
C LEU A 392 -13.71 9.66 12.63
N ARG A 393 -12.71 9.59 13.52
CA ARG A 393 -12.45 10.66 14.50
C ARG A 393 -12.15 11.99 13.81
N LEU A 394 -11.28 11.98 12.80
CA LEU A 394 -10.94 13.17 12.01
C LEU A 394 -12.19 13.78 11.37
N GLN A 395 -12.97 12.96 10.64
CA GLN A 395 -14.14 13.44 9.91
C GLN A 395 -15.23 13.99 10.86
N ARG A 396 -15.47 13.32 11.99
CA ARG A 396 -16.41 13.78 13.02
C ARG A 396 -15.93 15.08 13.68
N ALA A 397 -14.65 15.18 14.00
CA ALA A 397 -14.06 16.40 14.58
C ALA A 397 -14.12 17.58 13.59
N LEU A 398 -13.79 17.37 12.31
CA LEU A 398 -13.94 18.41 11.28
C LEU A 398 -15.40 18.84 11.11
N ARG A 399 -16.36 17.90 11.11
CA ARG A 399 -17.79 18.25 11.06
C ARG A 399 -18.21 19.06 12.28
N ALA A 400 -17.71 18.72 13.47
CA ALA A 400 -17.98 19.45 14.71
C ALA A 400 -17.36 20.87 14.71
N SER A 401 -16.22 21.07 14.07
CA SER A 401 -15.57 22.40 13.97
C SER A 401 -16.16 23.31 12.89
N GLY A 402 -17.24 22.89 12.20
CA GLY A 402 -18.00 23.74 11.27
C GLY A 402 -18.30 23.16 9.88
N PRO A 403 -17.33 22.60 9.14
CA PRO A 403 -17.56 22.16 7.75
C PRO A 403 -18.53 20.97 7.63
N ARG A 404 -19.79 21.26 7.32
CA ARG A 404 -20.86 20.28 7.07
C ARG A 404 -20.64 19.41 5.82
N SER A 405 -19.71 19.80 4.95
CA SER A 405 -19.43 19.07 3.71
C SER A 405 -18.63 17.78 3.93
N VAL A 406 -18.06 17.55 5.12
CA VAL A 406 -17.31 16.33 5.42
C VAL A 406 -18.27 15.16 5.64
N LYS A 407 -18.22 14.17 4.74
CA LYS A 407 -18.90 12.86 4.92
C LYS A 407 -18.08 12.03 5.91
N VAL A 408 -18.74 11.32 6.82
CA VAL A 408 -18.06 10.38 7.72
C VAL A 408 -18.18 9.01 7.10
N THR A 409 -17.08 8.54 6.52
CA THR A 409 -16.98 7.25 5.81
C THR A 409 -15.95 6.34 6.45
N GLY A 410 -15.06 6.89 7.28
CA GLY A 410 -13.90 6.17 7.79
C GLY A 410 -12.79 6.02 6.76
N VAL A 411 -12.84 6.75 5.65
CA VAL A 411 -11.80 6.84 4.63
C VAL A 411 -11.54 8.31 4.28
N VAL A 412 -10.29 8.74 4.37
CA VAL A 412 -9.85 10.08 4.01
C VAL A 412 -9.75 10.20 2.49
N THR A 413 -10.55 11.09 1.92
CA THR A 413 -10.58 11.40 0.48
C THR A 413 -10.07 12.82 0.25
N ASP A 414 -9.92 13.24 -1.02
CA ASP A 414 -9.58 14.63 -1.33
C ASP A 414 -10.58 15.65 -0.77
N ARG A 415 -11.85 15.25 -0.64
CA ARG A 415 -12.86 16.10 -0.02
C ARG A 415 -12.56 16.32 1.47
N THR A 416 -12.05 15.30 2.16
CA THR A 416 -11.61 15.40 3.56
C THR A 416 -10.36 16.27 3.66
N THR A 417 -9.31 16.04 2.85
CA THR A 417 -8.06 16.81 2.91
C THR A 417 -8.27 18.28 2.52
N ARG A 418 -9.16 18.59 1.56
CA ARG A 418 -9.59 19.98 1.31
C ARG A 418 -10.26 20.63 2.52
N ALA A 419 -11.00 19.87 3.32
CA ALA A 419 -11.58 20.37 4.57
C ALA A 419 -10.52 20.57 5.67
N VAL A 420 -9.53 19.68 5.74
CA VAL A 420 -8.35 19.82 6.60
C VAL A 420 -7.57 21.08 6.23
N ALA A 421 -7.26 21.31 4.96
CA ALA A 421 -6.53 22.49 4.50
C ALA A 421 -7.27 23.80 4.85
N ARG A 422 -8.61 23.81 4.71
CA ARG A 422 -9.42 24.96 5.17
C ARG A 422 -9.36 25.15 6.69
N TYR A 423 -9.39 24.06 7.44
CA TYR A 423 -9.25 24.11 8.90
C TYR A 423 -7.88 24.64 9.31
N GLN A 424 -6.80 24.14 8.70
CA GLN A 424 -5.42 24.62 8.91
C GLN A 424 -5.29 26.12 8.62
N ARG A 425 -5.78 26.61 7.47
CA ARG A 425 -5.76 28.05 7.14
C ARG A 425 -6.43 28.92 8.19
N ARG A 426 -7.60 28.51 8.70
CA ARG A 426 -8.33 29.28 9.71
C ARG A 426 -7.54 29.42 11.02
N LEU A 427 -6.64 28.50 11.29
CA LEU A 427 -5.81 28.49 12.49
C LEU A 427 -4.38 28.99 12.25
N GLY A 428 -4.06 29.49 11.05
CA GLY A 428 -2.71 29.93 10.70
C GLY A 428 -1.68 28.79 10.62
N LEU A 429 -2.14 27.54 10.44
CA LEU A 429 -1.26 26.40 10.18
C LEU A 429 -0.99 26.25 8.67
N ASP A 430 0.10 25.57 8.33
CA ASP A 430 0.40 25.20 6.96
C ASP A 430 -0.74 24.39 6.35
N ALA A 431 -1.30 24.90 5.25
CA ALA A 431 -2.55 24.41 4.67
C ALA A 431 -2.36 23.24 3.71
N THR A 432 -1.54 22.26 4.08
CA THR A 432 -1.14 21.13 3.25
C THR A 432 -2.29 20.15 2.99
N GLY A 433 -3.32 20.15 3.84
CA GLY A 433 -4.36 19.13 3.84
C GLY A 433 -3.93 17.79 4.45
N VAL A 434 -2.66 17.67 4.85
CA VAL A 434 -2.09 16.53 5.59
C VAL A 434 -2.31 16.76 7.07
N VAL A 435 -2.90 15.77 7.76
CA VAL A 435 -3.15 15.83 9.20
C VAL A 435 -1.90 15.40 9.95
N THR A 436 -1.15 16.39 10.43
CA THR A 436 0.02 16.20 11.29
C THR A 436 -0.37 16.19 12.77
N THR A 437 0.61 15.94 13.64
CA THR A 437 0.46 16.06 15.11
C THR A 437 -0.10 17.43 15.52
N ASP A 438 0.27 18.52 14.85
CA ASP A 438 -0.19 19.86 15.19
C ASP A 438 -1.64 20.10 14.77
N THR A 439 -2.05 19.55 13.62
CA THR A 439 -3.46 19.54 13.20
C THR A 439 -4.31 18.77 14.24
N TRP A 440 -3.81 17.61 14.71
CA TRP A 440 -4.48 16.87 15.77
C TRP A 440 -4.52 17.62 17.10
N LYS A 441 -3.42 18.28 17.51
CA LYS A 441 -3.39 19.10 18.74
C LYS A 441 -4.46 20.19 18.68
N ALA A 442 -4.58 20.90 17.56
CA ALA A 442 -5.59 21.92 17.37
C ALA A 442 -7.03 21.37 17.48
N LEU A 443 -7.32 20.26 16.79
CA LEU A 443 -8.64 19.61 16.90
C LEU A 443 -8.90 19.16 18.35
N GLN A 444 -7.87 18.70 19.03
CA GLN A 444 -7.92 18.22 20.40
C GLN A 444 -8.22 19.37 21.40
N THR A 445 -7.72 20.58 21.18
CA THR A 445 -8.07 21.75 22.00
C THR A 445 -9.42 22.37 21.62
N GLY A 446 -10.13 21.80 20.65
CA GLY A 446 -11.41 22.33 20.19
C GLY A 446 -11.29 23.63 19.41
N ALA A 447 -10.11 23.95 18.85
CA ALA A 447 -9.95 25.08 17.94
C ALA A 447 -10.88 24.90 16.74
N HIS A 448 -11.56 25.97 16.29
CA HIS A 448 -12.58 25.87 15.24
C HIS A 448 -12.79 27.15 14.45
#